data_AF-A0A1Q7FRG0-F1
#
_entry.id   AF-A0A1Q7FRG0-F1
#
_cell.length_a   1.000
_cell.length_b   1.000
_cell.length_c   1.000
_cell.angle_alpha   90.00
_cell.angle_beta   90.00
_cell.angle_gamma   90.00
#
_symmetry.space_group_name_H-M   'P 1'
#
loop_
_entity.id
_entity.type
_entity.pdbx_description
1 polymer ?
#
loop_
_entity_poly.entity_id
_entity_poly.type
_entity_poly.pdbx_seq_one_letter_code
_entity_poly.pdbx_strand_id
1 'polypeptide(L)'
;MNDWGVRSSTFLIQHFVLTSVPSVFNRHDLQHVHYPQFFSAADVEWREATYGGACRAANKVVAFSQWVKDDIVRHYQIQPEKVTGYSMASAHSLLF
;
A
#
# COMPACT_ATOMS: atom_id res chain seq x y z
N MET A 1 23.94 15.97 3.47
CA MET A 1 23.65 14.52 3.55
C MET A 1 22.15 14.41 3.61
N ASN A 2 21.52 14.19 2.45
CA ASN A 2 20.07 14.20 2.32
C ASN A 2 19.63 12.74 2.40
N ASP A 3 19.42 12.26 3.63
CA ASP A 3 18.81 10.96 3.85
C ASP A 3 17.35 11.06 3.41
N TRP A 4 17.10 10.64 2.17
CA TRP A 4 15.76 10.37 1.65
C TRP A 4 15.21 9.14 2.37
N GLY A 5 14.66 9.36 3.57
CA GLY A 5 14.02 8.33 4.38
C GLY A 5 12.70 7.86 3.77
N VAL A 6 12.74 7.09 2.68
CA VAL A 6 11.58 6.33 2.19
C VAL A 6 11.33 5.19 3.17
N ARG A 7 10.40 5.35 4.12
CA ARG A 7 10.01 4.26 5.02
C ARG A 7 9.04 3.32 4.31
N SER A 8 9.61 2.38 3.55
CA SER A 8 8.88 1.29 2.91
C SER A 8 8.31 0.32 3.95
N SER A 9 7.02 -0.01 3.84
CA SER A 9 6.48 -1.27 4.38
C SER A 9 6.93 -2.39 3.44
N THR A 10 7.97 -3.13 3.83
CA THR A 10 8.39 -4.34 3.11
C THR A 10 7.36 -5.44 3.37
N PHE A 11 7.02 -6.26 2.36
CA PHE A 11 6.03 -7.35 2.40
C PHE A 11 5.98 -8.19 3.71
N LEU A 12 7.12 -8.38 4.38
CA LEU A 12 7.24 -9.16 5.62
C LEU A 12 6.79 -8.40 6.89
N ILE A 13 6.72 -7.07 6.82
CA ILE A 13 6.36 -6.18 7.94
C ILE A 13 5.20 -5.28 7.48
N GLN A 14 4.00 -5.64 7.91
CA GLN A 14 2.76 -4.90 7.60
C GLN A 14 2.53 -3.71 8.54
N HIS A 15 3.60 -3.14 9.09
CA HIS A 15 3.52 -1.99 9.97
C HIS A 15 3.68 -0.69 9.18
N PHE A 16 2.93 0.31 9.62
CA PHE A 16 3.04 1.69 9.17
C PHE A 16 3.25 2.58 10.39
N VAL A 17 4.03 3.65 10.23
CA VAL A 17 4.29 4.62 11.29
C VAL A 17 3.99 6.01 10.76
N LEU A 18 3.21 6.77 11.52
CA LEU A 18 2.95 8.16 11.24
C LEU A 18 4.24 8.97 11.40
N THR A 19 4.51 9.83 10.44
CA THR A 19 5.71 10.66 10.42
C THR A 19 5.43 12.00 9.76
N SER A 20 6.19 13.02 10.14
CA SER A 20 6.12 14.36 9.54
C SER A 20 6.94 14.47 8.25
N VAL A 21 7.80 13.49 7.95
CA VAL A 21 8.57 13.46 6.70
C VAL A 21 7.77 12.82 5.56
N PRO A 22 8.00 13.23 4.29
CA PRO A 22 7.32 12.60 3.16
C PRO A 22 7.50 11.08 3.13
N SER A 23 6.41 10.34 2.94
CA SER A 23 6.41 8.87 3.03
C SER A 23 5.69 8.19 1.87
N VAL A 24 6.14 6.96 1.57
CA VAL A 24 5.56 6.08 0.56
C VAL A 24 5.06 4.82 1.26
N PHE A 25 3.81 4.45 1.05
CA PHE A 25 3.24 3.19 1.54
C PHE A 25 3.15 2.17 0.41
N ASN A 26 3.84 1.04 0.57
CA ASN A 26 3.82 -0.06 -0.41
C ASN A 26 2.74 -1.08 -0.02
N ARG A 27 1.89 -1.46 -0.97
CA ARG A 27 0.81 -2.42 -0.75
C ARG A 27 0.78 -3.48 -1.85
N HIS A 28 0.82 -4.75 -1.42
CA HIS A 28 0.92 -5.89 -2.33
C HIS A 28 -0.43 -6.51 -2.70
N ASP A 29 -1.40 -6.48 -1.79
CA ASP A 29 -2.73 -7.07 -1.99
C ASP A 29 -3.71 -6.55 -0.93
N LEU A 30 -5.01 -6.79 -1.04
CA LEU A 30 -5.94 -6.62 0.08
C LEU A 30 -6.56 -7.97 0.46
N GLN A 31 -5.73 -9.00 0.72
CA GLN A 31 -6.22 -10.37 0.92
C GLN A 31 -7.34 -10.50 1.96
N HIS A 32 -7.25 -9.79 3.08
CA HIS A 32 -8.29 -9.75 4.12
C HIS A 32 -9.68 -9.30 3.66
N VAL A 33 -9.76 -8.48 2.60
CA VAL A 33 -11.03 -8.06 1.98
C VAL A 33 -11.64 -9.21 1.17
N HIS A 34 -10.82 -9.85 0.33
CA HIS A 34 -11.28 -10.84 -0.64
C HIS A 34 -11.41 -12.25 -0.08
N TYR A 35 -10.63 -12.56 0.96
CA TYR A 35 -10.59 -13.87 1.62
C TYR A 35 -10.59 -13.76 3.15
N PRO A 36 -11.59 -13.09 3.75
CA PRO A 36 -11.64 -12.86 5.20
C PRO A 36 -11.64 -14.16 6.02
N GLN A 37 -12.09 -15.28 5.45
CA GLN A 37 -12.12 -16.59 6.12
C GLN A 37 -10.74 -17.14 6.51
N PHE A 38 -9.67 -16.61 5.94
CA PHE A 38 -8.30 -17.00 6.30
C PHE A 38 -7.70 -16.11 7.41
N PHE A 39 -8.47 -15.18 7.96
CA PHE A 39 -8.05 -14.23 8.98
C PHE A 39 -9.00 -14.28 10.18
N SER A 40 -8.49 -13.96 11.38
CA SER A 40 -9.38 -13.70 12.50
C SER A 40 -10.16 -12.40 12.26
N ALA A 41 -11.33 -12.24 12.90
CA ALA A 41 -12.08 -10.98 12.82
C ALA A 41 -11.23 -9.78 13.27
N ALA A 42 -10.44 -9.96 14.33
CA ALA A 42 -9.52 -8.94 14.82
C ALA A 42 -8.43 -8.58 13.78
N ASP A 43 -7.90 -9.55 13.04
CA ASP A 43 -6.94 -9.30 11.97
C ASP A 43 -7.57 -8.51 10.83
N VAL A 44 -8.81 -8.85 10.43
CA VAL A 44 -9.54 -8.12 9.39
C VAL A 44 -9.73 -6.68 9.82
N GLU A 45 -10.29 -6.45 11.01
CA GLU A 45 -10.53 -5.10 11.54
C GLU A 45 -9.24 -4.28 11.64
N TRP A 46 -8.16 -4.88 12.17
CA TRP A 46 -6.87 -4.20 12.30
C TRP A 46 -6.29 -3.84 10.94
N ARG A 47 -6.36 -4.73 9.94
CA ARG A 47 -5.85 -4.48 8.59
C ARG A 47 -6.66 -3.42 7.86
N GLU A 48 -7.99 -3.46 7.97
CA GLU A 48 -8.87 -2.44 7.39
C GLU A 48 -8.54 -1.04 7.93
N ALA A 49 -8.41 -0.93 9.26
CA ALA A 49 -8.04 0.32 9.91
C ALA A 49 -6.62 0.79 9.51
N THR A 50 -5.65 -0.12 9.56
CA THR A 50 -4.24 0.18 9.32
C THR A 50 -3.97 0.53 7.87
N TYR A 51 -4.48 -0.25 6.92
CA TYR A 51 -4.16 -0.07 5.50
C TYR A 51 -4.89 1.15 4.93
N GLY A 52 -6.17 1.33 5.27
CA GLY A 52 -6.90 2.54 4.91
C GLY A 52 -6.25 3.79 5.52
N GLY A 53 -5.86 3.71 6.80
CA GLY A 53 -5.15 4.79 7.49
C GLY A 53 -3.80 5.12 6.84
N ALA A 54 -2.99 4.12 6.54
CA ALA A 54 -1.68 4.29 5.90
C ALA A 54 -1.83 4.87 4.48
N CYS A 55 -2.80 4.41 3.68
CA CYS A 55 -3.05 4.95 2.35
C CYS A 55 -3.45 6.44 2.41
N ARG A 56 -4.23 6.84 3.42
CA ARG A 56 -4.60 8.25 3.64
C ARG A 56 -3.43 9.09 4.14
N ALA A 57 -2.62 8.58 5.06
CA ALA A 57 -1.53 9.32 5.68
C ALA A 57 -0.29 9.47 4.79
N ALA A 58 0.05 8.47 3.97
CA ALA A 58 1.23 8.52 3.12
C ALA A 58 1.12 9.63 2.06
N ASN A 59 2.24 10.12 1.53
CA ASN A 59 2.24 11.07 0.42
C ASN A 59 1.97 10.37 -0.92
N LYS A 60 2.47 9.13 -1.07
CA LYS A 60 2.23 8.26 -2.21
C LYS A 60 1.95 6.84 -1.75
N VAL A 61 1.11 6.14 -2.52
CA VAL A 61 0.86 4.71 -2.34
C VAL A 61 1.39 4.00 -3.57
N VAL A 62 2.11 2.91 -3.37
CA VAL A 62 2.67 2.10 -4.42
C VAL A 62 2.04 0.72 -4.34
N ALA A 63 1.32 0.36 -5.40
CA ALA A 63 0.63 -0.90 -5.54
C ALA A 63 1.45 -1.85 -6.42
N PHE A 64 1.55 -3.11 -5.99
CA PHE A 64 2.34 -4.12 -6.69
C PHE A 64 1.84 -4.43 -8.11
N SER A 65 0.55 -4.26 -8.36
CA SER A 65 -0.05 -4.41 -9.68
C SER A 65 -1.07 -3.30 -9.98
N GLN A 66 -1.43 -3.12 -11.26
CA GLN A 66 -2.56 -2.27 -11.63
C GLN A 66 -3.87 -2.73 -10.97
N TRP A 67 -4.07 -4.05 -10.86
CA TRP A 67 -5.23 -4.61 -10.18
C TRP A 67 -5.27 -4.20 -8.70
N VAL A 68 -4.13 -4.26 -8.00
CA VAL A 68 -4.04 -3.84 -6.59
C VAL A 68 -4.26 -2.33 -6.46
N LYS A 69 -3.80 -1.53 -7.42
CA LYS A 69 -4.10 -0.09 -7.45
C LYS A 69 -5.61 0.14 -7.53
N ASP A 70 -6.29 -0.50 -8.47
CA ASP A 70 -7.73 -0.32 -8.67
C ASP A 70 -8.51 -0.78 -7.44
N ASP A 71 -8.05 -1.86 -6.81
CA ASP A 71 -8.62 -2.41 -5.60
C ASP A 71 -8.48 -1.45 -4.39
N ILE A 72 -7.31 -0.83 -4.21
CA ILE A 72 -7.08 0.21 -3.18
C ILE A 72 -7.97 1.43 -3.42
N VAL A 73 -8.05 1.91 -4.66
CA VAL A 73 -8.89 3.06 -5.03
C VAL A 73 -10.36 2.75 -4.72
N ARG A 74 -10.83 1.55 -5.08
CA ARG A 74 -12.21 1.12 -4.86
C ARG A 74 -12.53 0.90 -3.38
N HIS A 75 -11.69 0.18 -2.63
CA HIS A 75 -11.99 -0.17 -1.25
C HIS A 75 -11.77 1.00 -0.28
N TYR A 76 -10.69 1.77 -0.46
CA TYR A 76 -10.32 2.84 0.46
C TYR A 76 -10.63 4.25 -0.04
N GLN A 77 -11.24 4.39 -1.22
CA GLN A 77 -11.67 5.68 -1.79
C GLN A 77 -10.51 6.69 -1.87
N ILE A 78 -9.32 6.18 -2.23
CA ILE A 78 -8.11 6.99 -2.38
C ILE A 78 -8.08 7.58 -3.79
N GLN A 79 -7.67 8.84 -3.91
CA GLN A 79 -7.48 9.50 -5.20
C GLN A 79 -6.54 8.68 -6.10
N PRO A 80 -6.95 8.28 -7.32
CA PRO A 80 -6.16 7.44 -8.21
C PRO A 80 -4.76 7.99 -8.53
N GLU A 81 -4.56 9.30 -8.48
CA GLU A 81 -3.31 10.02 -8.74
C GLU A 81 -2.30 9.88 -7.60
N LYS A 82 -2.78 9.48 -6.42
CA LYS A 82 -1.97 9.17 -5.25
C LYS A 82 -1.40 7.75 -5.29
N VAL A 83 -2.06 6.84 -6.02
CA VAL A 83 -1.71 5.42 -6.10
C VAL A 83 -1.00 5.14 -7.42
N THR A 84 0.23 4.64 -7.35
CA THR A 84 0.99 4.17 -8.52
C THR A 84 0.94 2.65 -8.54
N GLY A 85 0.29 2.07 -9.55
CA GLY A 85 0.31 0.63 -9.80
C GLY A 85 1.41 0.30 -10.79
N TYR A 86 2.24 -0.69 -10.48
CA TYR A 86 3.18 -1.22 -11.48
C TYR A 86 2.47 -2.26 -12.35
N SER A 87 2.78 -2.30 -13.63
CA SER A 87 2.50 -3.49 -14.43
C SER A 87 3.76 -4.34 -14.45
N MET A 88 3.66 -5.64 -14.16
CA MET A 88 4.79 -6.57 -14.32
C MET A 88 5.33 -6.56 -15.77
N ALA A 89 4.51 -6.19 -16.76
CA ALA A 89 4.95 -6.00 -18.14
C ALA A 89 5.81 -4.74 -18.34
N SER A 90 5.70 -3.75 -17.45
CA SER A 90 6.45 -2.48 -17.48
C SER A 90 7.70 -2.49 -16.59
N ALA A 91 7.91 -3.56 -15.81
CA ALA A 91 9.07 -3.70 -14.92
C ALA A 91 10.41 -3.80 -15.69
N HIS A 92 10.37 -4.06 -17.00
CA HIS A 92 11.55 -4.11 -17.85
C HIS A 92 12.19 -2.74 -18.13
N SER A 93 11.51 -1.64 -17.78
CA SER A 93 11.91 -0.27 -18.15
C SER A 93 12.60 0.52 -17.03
N LEU A 94 12.77 -0.05 -15.84
CA LEU A 94 13.25 0.68 -14.65
C LEU A 94 14.38 -0.03 -13.87
N LEU A 95 15.04 -1.02 -14.48
CA LEU A 95 16.27 -1.62 -13.95
C LEU A 95 17.55 -1.14 -14.65
N PHE A 96 17.47 -0.10 -15.47
CA PHE A 96 18.62 0.62 -16.04
C PHE A 96 18.36 2.13 -16.05
#